data_AF-B0RA97-F1
#
_entry.id   AF-B0RA97-F1
#
_cell.length_a   1.000
_cell.length_b   1.000
_cell.length_c   1.000
_cell.angle_alpha   90.00
_cell.angle_beta   90.00
_cell.angle_gamma   90.00
#
_symmetry.space_group_name_H-M   'P 1'
#
loop_
_entity.id
_entity.type
_entity.pdbx_description
1 polymer ?
#
loop_
_entity_poly.entity_id
_entity_poly.type
_entity_poly.pdbx_seq_one_letter_code
_entity_poly.pdbx_strand_id
1 'polypeptide(L)' 'MARNQDPVTDEEFDELREEMDEQRDQLHEDLAEDLGGDSDDYDVRRDVDGSSSSGEAVTDGGE' A
#
# COMPACT_ATOMS: atom_id res chain seq x y z
N MET A 1 22.49 21.87 -8.44
CA MET A 1 22.96 21.59 -7.06
C MET A 1 22.80 20.11 -6.83
N ALA A 2 23.91 19.37 -6.70
CA ALA A 2 23.82 17.99 -6.25
C ALA A 2 23.32 18.01 -4.80
N ARG A 3 22.26 17.24 -4.52
CA ARG A 3 21.80 17.06 -3.14
C ARG A 3 22.93 16.33 -2.42
N ASN A 4 23.54 16.96 -1.42
CA ASN A 4 24.52 16.31 -0.53
C ASN A 4 23.73 15.34 0.37
N GLN A 5 23.27 14.23 -0.19
CA GLN A 5 22.63 13.16 0.54
C GLN A 5 23.63 12.02 0.58
N ASP A 6 24.06 11.67 1.80
CA ASP A 6 24.80 10.44 2.04
C ASP A 6 23.93 9.24 1.60
N PRO A 7 24.53 8.17 1.07
CA PRO A 7 23.79 6.97 0.69
C PRO A 7 23.14 6.39 1.95
N VAL A 8 21.83 6.09 1.85
CA VAL A 8 21.10 5.38 2.90
C VAL A 8 21.75 4.02 3.10
N THR A 9 22.03 3.66 4.35
CA THR A 9 22.59 2.35 4.70
C THR A 9 21.53 1.26 4.61
N ASP A 10 21.95 0.00 4.48
CA ASP A 10 21.02 -1.13 4.45
C ASP A 10 20.21 -1.22 5.76
N GLU A 11 20.82 -0.88 6.90
CA GLU A 11 20.17 -0.84 8.22
C GLU A 11 19.06 0.21 8.28
N GLU A 12 19.33 1.43 7.81
CA GLU A 12 18.32 2.50 7.71
C GLU A 12 17.20 2.14 6.72
N PHE A 13 17.52 1.37 5.68
CA PHE A 13 16.52 0.93 4.69
C PHE A 13 15.60 -0.16 5.25
N ASP A 14 16.15 -1.11 6.02
CA ASP A 14 15.37 -2.15 6.68
C ASP A 14 14.46 -1.56 7.78
N GLU A 15 14.95 -0.61 8.57
CA GLU A 15 14.14 0.10 9.58
C GLU A 15 12.99 0.88 8.92
N LEU A 16 13.29 1.60 7.83
CA LEU A 16 12.26 2.30 7.05
C LEU A 16 11.23 1.34 6.46
N ARG A 17 11.67 0.15 6.03
CA ARG A 17 10.77 -0.86 5.48
C ARG A 17 9.80 -1.38 6.52
N GLU A 18 10.27 -1.67 7.73
CA GLU A 18 9.44 -2.10 8.85
C GLU A 18 8.42 -1.00 9.21
N GLU A 19 8.85 0.26 9.28
CA GLU A 19 7.97 1.40 9.55
C GLU A 19 6.88 1.56 8.46
N MET A 20 7.25 1.35 7.19
CA MET A 20 6.30 1.39 6.07
C MET A 20 5.34 0.19 6.06
N ASP A 21 5.79 -0.99 6.50
CA ASP A 21 4.91 -2.15 6.62
C ASP A 21 3.83 -1.90 7.71
N GLU A 22 4.20 -1.35 8.86
CA GLU A 22 3.26 -1.03 9.94
C GLU A 22 2.29 0.12 9.58
N GLN A 23 2.77 1.15 8.87
CA GLN A 23 1.89 2.21 8.34
C GLN A 23 0.92 1.69 7.29
N ARG A 24 1.34 0.72 6.47
CA ARG A 24 0.46 0.12 5.47
C ARG A 24 -0.69 -0.62 6.13
N ASP A 25 -0.42 -1.41 7.16
CA ASP A 25 -1.46 -2.18 7.86
C ASP A 25 -2.50 -1.25 8.48
N GLN A 26 -2.06 -0.15 9.11
CA GLN A 26 -2.96 0.89 9.62
C GLN A 26 -3.79 1.55 8.51
N LEU A 27 -3.18 1.90 7.38
CA LEU A 27 -3.90 2.48 6.25
C LEU A 27 -4.97 1.52 5.70
N HIS A 28 -4.68 0.22 5.64
CA HIS A 28 -5.65 -0.77 5.18
C HIS A 28 -6.80 -0.96 6.17
N GLU A 29 -6.53 -0.92 7.48
CA GLU A 29 -7.57 -0.97 8.51
C GLU A 29 -8.48 0.27 8.44
N ASP A 30 -7.90 1.47 8.33
CA ASP A 30 -8.65 2.72 8.15
C ASP A 30 -9.51 2.67 6.87
N LEU A 31 -8.95 2.18 5.76
CA LEU A 31 -9.69 2.02 4.51
C LEU A 31 -10.85 1.04 4.63
N ALA A 32 -10.66 -0.08 5.36
CA ALA A 32 -11.72 -1.04 5.62
C ALA A 32 -12.82 -0.45 6.53
N GLU A 33 -12.48 0.41 7.49
CA GLU A 33 -13.47 1.12 8.31
C GLU A 33 -14.27 2.14 7.49
N ASP A 34 -13.61 2.91 6.63
CA ASP A 34 -14.23 3.99 5.86
C ASP A 34 -15.03 3.50 4.63
N LEU A 35 -14.49 2.53 3.90
CA LEU A 35 -15.04 2.05 2.63
C LEU A 35 -15.76 0.71 2.77
N GLY A 36 -15.56 0.00 3.89
CA GLY A 36 -16.02 -1.37 4.10
C GLY A 36 -15.11 -2.42 3.45
N GLY A 37 -15.30 -3.68 3.83
CA GLY A 37 -14.45 -4.81 3.41
C GLY A 37 -13.49 -5.25 4.52
N ASP A 38 -12.54 -6.13 4.19
CA ASP A 38 -11.44 -6.51 5.07
C ASP A 38 -10.19 -5.67 4.71
N SER A 39 -9.30 -5.42 5.67
CA SER A 39 -8.04 -4.70 5.42
C SER A 39 -7.17 -5.40 4.36
N ASP A 40 -7.21 -6.74 4.34
CA ASP A 40 -6.57 -7.58 3.32
C ASP A 40 -7.07 -7.32 1.88
N ASP A 41 -8.28 -6.79 1.66
CA ASP A 41 -8.80 -6.48 0.31
C ASP A 41 -8.05 -5.30 -0.33
N TYR A 42 -7.42 -4.45 0.47
CA TYR A 42 -6.63 -3.31 0.02
C TYR A 42 -5.14 -3.65 -0.17
N ASP A 43 -4.71 -4.85 0.24
CA ASP A 43 -3.33 -5.30 0.01
C ASP A 43 -3.12 -5.87 -1.40
N VAL A 44 -2.77 -4.98 -2.32
CA VAL A 44 -2.42 -5.28 -3.71
C VAL A 44 -1.24 -6.26 -3.89
N ARG A 45 -0.44 -6.54 -2.85
CA ARG A 45 0.61 -7.58 -2.94
C ARG A 45 0.00 -8.97 -2.99
N ARG A 46 -1.20 -9.15 -2.42
CA ARG A 46 -1.94 -10.42 -2.39
C ARG A 46 -2.48 -10.78 -3.78
N ASP A 47 -2.89 -9.79 -4.57
CA ASP A 47 -3.38 -9.98 -5.95
C ASP A 47 -2.34 -10.51 -6.94
N VAL A 48 -1.04 -10.31 -6.67
CA VAL A 48 0.04 -10.75 -7.56
C VAL A 48 0.35 -12.25 -7.42
N ASP A 49 0.06 -12.87 -6.27
CA ASP A 49 0.28 -14.30 -6.03
C ASP A 49 -0.96 -15.17 -6.36
N GLY A 50 -2.16 -14.58 -6.33
CA GLY A 50 -3.42 -15.30 -6.51
C GLY A 50 -4.36 -14.61 -7.48
N SER A 51 -4.31 -15.01 -8.75
CA SER A 51 -5.28 -14.70 -9.80
C SER A 51 -6.73 -14.61 -9.28
N SER A 52 -7.22 -13.40 -9.07
CA SER A 52 -8.63 -13.01 -9.22
C SER A 52 -8.70 -11.52 -9.51
N SER A 53 -8.42 -11.20 -10.77
CA SER A 53 -8.96 -10.00 -11.38
C SER A 53 -10.48 -10.05 -11.25
N SER A 54 -11.02 -9.35 -10.26
CA SER A 54 -12.36 -8.77 -10.36
C SER A 54 -12.22 -7.26 -10.26
N GLY A 55 -11.41 -6.71 -11.17
CA GLY A 55 -11.51 -5.30 -11.52
C GLY A 55 -12.86 -5.08 -12.19
N GLU A 56 -13.91 -4.93 -11.39
CA GLU A 56 -15.12 -4.28 -11.87
C GLU A 56 -14.73 -2.82 -12.06
N ALA A 57 -14.53 -2.43 -13.32
CA ALA A 57 -14.18 -1.08 -13.69
C ALA A 57 -15.25 -0.14 -13.16
N VAL A 58 -14.89 0.69 -12.18
CA VAL A 58 -15.72 1.80 -11.73
C VAL A 58 -16.05 2.66 -12.94
N THR A 59 -17.33 2.77 -13.24
CA THR A 59 -17.82 3.49 -14.41
C THR A 59 -17.52 4.98 -14.22
N ASP A 60 -16.89 5.58 -15.23
CA ASP A 60 -16.65 7.02 -15.32
C ASP A 60 -17.97 7.81 -15.33
N GLY A 61 -18.10 8.74 -14.38
CA GLY A 61 -18.58 10.11 -14.64
C GLY A 61 -20.07 10.36 -14.93
N GLY A 62 -20.74 10.97 -13.94
CA GLY A 62 -21.44 12.24 -14.16
C GLY A 62 -22.96 12.24 -14.19
N GLU A 63 -23.56 13.01 -13.27
CA GLU A 63 -24.71 13.89 -13.56
C GLU A 63 -24.61 15.19 -12.76
#